data_AF-A0A9Q0UCS6-F1
#
_entry.id   AF-A0A9Q0UCS6-F1
#
_cell.length_a   1.000
_cell.length_b   1.000
_cell.length_c   1.000
_cell.angle_alpha   90.00
_cell.angle_beta   90.00
_cell.angle_gamma   90.00
#
_symmetry.space_group_name_H-M   'P 1'
#
loop_
_entity.id
_entity.type
_entity.pdbx_description
1 polymer ?
#
loop_
_entity_poly.entity_id
_entity_poly.type
_entity_poly.pdbx_seq_one_letter_code
_entity_poly.pdbx_strand_id
1 'polypeptide(L)'
;MYRHTFILSNVEKQQIWKTVESLLRDNQVEVREHAAAVLAGLVKGGNEDLARDFRERAYLEANIIHRKKKQRKLKTGQSIASIHGAVLALVASVLSVPYDMPSWLPDHVTLLACFGGEPSPVKSTVTKAIAEFRRTHADTWNVQKDSFTEEQLEVLADTSSSSSYFA
;
A
#
# COMPACT_ATOMS: atom_id res chain seq x y z
N MET A 1 1.03 -14.86 -13.56
CA MET A 1 2.46 -14.55 -13.80
C MET A 1 3.38 -15.68 -13.33
N TYR A 2 3.26 -16.16 -12.09
CA TYR A 2 4.15 -17.18 -11.49
C TYR A 2 4.56 -18.38 -12.36
N ARG A 3 3.65 -18.95 -13.16
CA ARG A 3 3.96 -20.14 -14.00
C ARG A 3 4.89 -19.84 -15.18
N HIS A 4 4.96 -18.60 -15.65
CA HIS A 4 5.73 -18.23 -16.85
C HIS A 4 6.76 -17.13 -16.58
N THR A 5 7.03 -16.80 -15.31
CA THR A 5 7.96 -15.72 -14.93
C THR A 5 9.36 -15.87 -15.57
N PHE A 6 9.82 -17.11 -15.74
CA PHE A 6 11.13 -17.41 -16.34
C PHE A 6 11.13 -17.42 -17.87
N ILE A 7 9.95 -17.44 -18.50
CA ILE A 7 9.79 -17.49 -19.96
C ILE A 7 9.55 -16.08 -20.52
N LEU A 8 8.90 -15.21 -19.75
CA LEU A 8 8.61 -13.83 -20.16
C LEU A 8 9.88 -13.00 -20.29
N SER A 9 10.01 -12.30 -21.40
CA SER A 9 11.04 -11.29 -21.63
C SER A 9 10.86 -10.09 -20.70
N ASN A 10 11.92 -9.29 -20.55
CA ASN A 10 11.85 -8.07 -19.73
C ASN A 10 10.84 -7.06 -20.26
N VAL A 11 10.65 -6.99 -21.59
CA VAL A 11 9.68 -6.09 -22.22
C VAL A 11 8.25 -6.50 -21.87
N GLU A 12 7.93 -7.80 -21.97
CA GLU A 12 6.60 -8.32 -21.61
C GLU A 12 6.32 -8.15 -20.11
N LYS A 13 7.33 -8.37 -19.25
CA LYS A 13 7.22 -8.08 -17.81
C LYS A 13 6.86 -6.62 -17.59
N GLN A 14 7.60 -5.68 -18.18
CA GLN A 14 7.32 -4.25 -18.02
C GLN A 14 5.92 -3.87 -18.55
N GLN A 15 5.48 -4.47 -19.66
CA GLN A 15 4.14 -4.24 -20.19
C GLN A 15 3.07 -4.72 -19.20
N ILE A 16 3.21 -5.91 -18.63
CA ILE A 16 2.29 -6.44 -17.62
C ILE A 16 2.22 -5.50 -16.41
N TRP A 17 3.37 -5.08 -15.88
CA TRP A 17 3.41 -4.14 -14.76
C TRP A 17 2.68 -2.83 -15.09
N LYS A 18 3.00 -2.19 -16.22
CA LYS A 18 2.33 -0.95 -16.66
C LYS A 18 0.83 -1.12 -16.83
N THR A 19 0.39 -2.24 -17.41
CA THR A 19 -1.04 -2.53 -17.57
C THR A 19 -1.73 -2.63 -16.22
N VAL A 20 -1.20 -3.44 -15.29
CA VAL A 20 -1.83 -3.61 -13.97
C VAL A 20 -1.78 -2.32 -13.15
N GLU A 21 -0.70 -1.55 -13.22
CA GLU A 21 -0.61 -0.23 -12.59
C GLU A 21 -1.67 0.74 -13.10
N SER A 22 -1.95 0.74 -14.41
CA SER A 22 -3.00 1.60 -14.97
C SER A 22 -4.40 1.28 -14.42
N LEU A 23 -4.65 0.02 -14.08
CA LEU A 23 -5.93 -0.45 -13.51
C LEU A 23 -6.15 0.03 -12.07
N LEU A 24 -5.12 0.52 -11.36
CA LEU A 24 -5.29 1.14 -10.04
C LEU A 24 -6.12 2.43 -10.07
N ARG A 25 -6.29 3.03 -11.25
CA ARG A 25 -7.08 4.25 -11.46
C ARG A 25 -8.38 3.98 -12.21
N ASP A 26 -8.78 2.71 -12.32
CA ASP A 26 -10.04 2.33 -12.95
C ASP A 26 -11.26 2.93 -12.24
N ASN A 27 -12.36 3.11 -12.97
CA ASN A 27 -13.59 3.65 -12.42
C ASN A 27 -14.23 2.68 -11.40
N GLN A 28 -14.15 1.37 -11.65
CA GLN A 28 -14.69 0.34 -10.76
C GLN A 28 -13.76 0.12 -9.56
N VAL A 29 -14.31 -0.03 -8.36
CA VAL A 29 -13.53 -0.20 -7.12
C VAL A 29 -12.87 -1.58 -7.11
N GLU A 30 -13.61 -2.59 -7.53
CA GLU A 30 -13.26 -4.01 -7.55
C GLU A 30 -12.08 -4.26 -8.48
N VAL A 31 -12.03 -3.57 -9.63
CA VAL A 31 -10.90 -3.64 -10.57
C VAL A 31 -9.62 -3.09 -9.92
N ARG A 32 -9.73 -1.98 -9.20
CA ARG A 32 -8.59 -1.36 -8.50
C ARG A 32 -8.09 -2.25 -7.36
N GLU A 33 -9.00 -2.80 -6.55
CA GLU A 33 -8.64 -3.72 -5.46
C GLU A 33 -7.98 -4.99 -6.00
N HIS A 34 -8.51 -5.56 -7.09
CA HIS A 34 -7.92 -6.73 -7.72
C HIS A 34 -6.53 -6.42 -8.32
N ALA A 35 -6.38 -5.28 -8.98
CA ALA A 35 -5.09 -4.83 -9.50
C ALA A 35 -4.04 -4.70 -8.38
N ALA A 36 -4.41 -4.16 -7.22
CA ALA A 36 -3.53 -4.06 -6.07
C ALA A 36 -3.10 -5.44 -5.53
N ALA A 37 -4.02 -6.40 -5.45
CA ALA A 37 -3.70 -7.76 -5.04
C ALA A 37 -2.75 -8.44 -6.03
N VAL A 38 -2.94 -8.23 -7.34
CA VAL A 38 -2.00 -8.72 -8.36
C VAL A 38 -0.63 -8.07 -8.21
N LEU A 39 -0.57 -6.75 -8.01
CA LEU A 39 0.68 -6.01 -7.80
C LEU A 39 1.43 -6.48 -6.56
N ALA A 40 0.74 -6.77 -5.44
CA ALA A 40 1.39 -7.33 -4.25
C ALA A 40 2.12 -8.65 -4.56
N GLY A 41 1.50 -9.52 -5.36
CA GLY A 41 2.14 -10.75 -5.84
C GLY A 41 3.31 -10.48 -6.80
N LEU A 42 3.18 -9.50 -7.69
CA LEU A 42 4.25 -9.09 -8.60
C LEU A 42 5.45 -8.50 -7.85
N VAL A 43 5.23 -7.69 -6.82
CA VAL A 43 6.30 -7.13 -5.98
C VAL A 43 7.01 -8.25 -5.19
N LYS A 44 6.25 -9.24 -4.69
CA LYS A 44 6.80 -10.38 -3.93
C LYS A 44 7.67 -11.32 -4.77
N GLY A 45 7.22 -11.66 -5.99
CA GLY A 45 7.82 -12.73 -6.80
C GLY A 45 8.32 -12.31 -8.18
N GLY A 46 8.34 -11.02 -8.46
CA GLY A 46 8.71 -10.45 -9.75
C GLY A 46 10.19 -10.09 -9.86
N ASN A 47 10.48 -9.20 -10.82
CA ASN A 47 11.80 -8.63 -10.99
C ASN A 47 12.05 -7.59 -9.88
N GLU A 48 13.18 -7.72 -9.17
CA GLU A 48 13.51 -6.90 -8.00
C GLU A 48 13.67 -5.41 -8.33
N ASP A 49 14.17 -5.08 -9.52
CA ASP A 49 14.30 -3.68 -9.97
C ASP A 49 12.94 -3.05 -10.24
N LEU A 50 12.01 -3.80 -10.86
CA LEU A 50 10.63 -3.33 -11.07
C LEU A 50 9.87 -3.20 -9.76
N ALA A 51 10.06 -4.15 -8.84
CA ALA A 51 9.49 -4.10 -7.51
C ALA A 51 10.01 -2.88 -6.72
N ARG A 52 11.30 -2.52 -6.91
CA ARG A 52 11.93 -1.33 -6.32
C ARG A 52 11.39 -0.03 -6.87
N ASP A 53 11.38 0.11 -8.19
CA ASP A 53 10.82 1.28 -8.83
C ASP A 53 9.35 1.49 -8.43
N PHE A 54 8.56 0.42 -8.42
CA PHE A 54 7.15 0.50 -8.03
C PHE A 54 6.94 0.97 -6.58
N ARG A 55 7.62 0.37 -5.59
CA ARG A 55 7.44 0.77 -4.17
C ARG A 55 7.85 2.22 -3.94
N GLU A 56 8.95 2.67 -4.55
CA GLU A 56 9.44 4.05 -4.43
C GLU A 56 8.44 5.04 -5.03
N ARG A 57 7.90 4.74 -6.21
CA ARG A 57 6.85 5.56 -6.84
C ARG A 57 5.55 5.57 -6.04
N ALA A 58 5.12 4.41 -5.52
CA ALA A 58 3.93 4.28 -4.70
C ALA A 58 4.03 5.16 -3.43
N TYR A 59 5.16 5.08 -2.73
CA TYR A 59 5.43 5.93 -1.57
C TYR A 59 5.45 7.41 -1.92
N LEU A 60 6.16 7.79 -2.98
CA LEU A 60 6.27 9.20 -3.40
C LEU A 60 4.90 9.78 -3.75
N GLU A 61 4.09 9.07 -4.54
CA GLU A 61 2.76 9.53 -4.94
C GLU A 61 1.84 9.70 -3.72
N ALA A 62 1.80 8.71 -2.82
CA ALA A 62 1.01 8.80 -1.60
C ALA A 62 1.48 9.93 -0.69
N ASN A 63 2.79 10.11 -0.51
CA ASN A 63 3.36 11.16 0.34
C ASN A 63 3.04 12.57 -0.21
N ILE A 64 3.07 12.75 -1.54
CA ILE A 64 2.65 14.00 -2.17
C ILE A 64 1.18 14.30 -1.86
N ILE A 65 0.30 13.31 -1.95
CA ILE A 65 -1.13 13.47 -1.63
C ILE A 65 -1.31 13.85 -0.15
N HIS A 66 -0.65 13.12 0.74
CA HIS A 66 -0.72 13.37 2.18
C HIS A 66 -0.22 14.78 2.54
N ARG A 67 0.95 15.19 2.04
CA ARG A 67 1.51 16.53 2.27
C ARG A 67 0.62 17.65 1.74
N LYS A 68 0.07 17.50 0.53
CA LYS A 68 -0.83 18.49 -0.06
C LYS A 68 -2.09 18.70 0.80
N LYS A 69 -2.63 17.63 1.39
CA LYS A 69 -3.76 17.72 2.32
C LYS A 69 -3.41 18.37 3.65
N LYS A 70 -2.24 18.06 4.22
CA LYS A 70 -1.77 18.70 5.46
C LYS A 70 -1.55 20.21 5.29
N GLN A 71 -1.04 20.64 4.13
CA GLN A 71 -0.73 22.05 3.84
C GLN A 71 -1.95 22.88 3.40
N ARG A 72 -3.02 22.26 2.90
CA ARG A 72 -4.18 22.97 2.37
C ARG A 72 -5.47 22.43 3.01
N LYS A 73 -6.19 23.29 3.74
CA LYS A 73 -7.63 23.10 4.04
C LYS A 73 -8.52 23.04 2.77
N LEU A 74 -7.95 23.11 1.56
CA LEU A 74 -8.68 23.07 0.30
C LEU A 74 -8.75 21.65 -0.26
N LYS A 75 -9.96 21.28 -0.72
CA LYS A 75 -10.24 20.07 -1.48
C LYS A 75 -9.16 19.88 -2.55
N THR A 76 -8.38 18.81 -2.43
CA THR A 76 -7.54 18.34 -3.52
C THR A 76 -8.45 18.11 -4.72
N GLY A 77 -8.21 18.76 -5.87
CA GLY A 77 -8.95 18.50 -7.12
C GLY A 77 -8.74 17.09 -7.69
N GLN A 78 -8.15 16.18 -6.91
CA GLN A 78 -7.96 14.79 -7.24
C GLN A 78 -9.26 14.03 -6.99
N SER A 79 -9.63 13.17 -7.95
CA SER A 79 -10.75 12.27 -7.78
C SER A 79 -10.50 11.28 -6.64
N ILE A 80 -11.58 10.76 -6.04
CA ILE A 80 -11.50 9.63 -5.10
C ILE A 80 -10.81 8.43 -5.77
N ALA A 81 -11.00 8.25 -7.08
CA ALA A 81 -10.35 7.18 -7.83
C ALA A 81 -8.83 7.28 -7.80
N SER A 82 -8.30 8.48 -8.04
CA SER A 82 -6.86 8.76 -8.04
C SER A 82 -6.25 8.60 -6.64
N ILE A 83 -6.92 9.10 -5.60
CA ILE A 83 -6.44 8.96 -4.21
C ILE A 83 -6.40 7.48 -3.82
N HIS A 84 -7.49 6.75 -4.08
CA HIS A 84 -7.56 5.34 -3.76
C HIS A 84 -6.54 4.52 -4.53
N GLY A 85 -6.27 4.83 -5.81
CA GLY A 85 -5.25 4.16 -6.60
C GLY A 85 -3.84 4.32 -6.01
N ALA A 86 -3.48 5.52 -5.55
CA ALA A 86 -2.20 5.75 -4.87
C ALA A 86 -2.10 5.00 -3.54
N VAL A 87 -3.18 4.97 -2.76
CA VAL A 87 -3.24 4.19 -1.51
C VAL A 87 -3.14 2.69 -1.80
N LEU A 88 -3.82 2.19 -2.83
CA LEU A 88 -3.76 0.79 -3.23
C LEU A 88 -2.36 0.37 -3.71
N ALA A 89 -1.61 1.25 -4.38
CA ALA A 89 -0.21 1.00 -4.71
C ALA A 89 0.66 0.84 -3.44
N LEU A 90 0.41 1.69 -2.44
CA LEU A 90 1.08 1.60 -1.14
C LEU A 90 0.71 0.32 -0.40
N VAL A 91 -0.58 -0.06 -0.40
CA VAL A 91 -1.08 -1.32 0.15
C VAL A 91 -0.43 -2.53 -0.53
N ALA A 92 -0.33 -2.52 -1.86
CA ALA A 92 0.32 -3.59 -2.61
C ALA A 92 1.78 -3.76 -2.19
N SER A 93 2.49 -2.65 -1.96
CA SER A 93 3.87 -2.65 -1.47
C SER A 93 3.94 -3.25 -0.07
N VAL A 94 3.11 -2.79 0.88
CA VAL A 94 3.07 -3.29 2.26
C VAL A 94 2.74 -4.79 2.33
N LEU A 95 1.71 -5.23 1.61
CA LEU A 95 1.23 -6.62 1.67
C LEU A 95 2.07 -7.60 0.85
N SER A 96 3.02 -7.11 0.05
CA SER A 96 3.95 -7.96 -0.71
C SER A 96 4.97 -8.68 0.16
N VAL A 97 5.22 -8.18 1.37
CA VAL A 97 6.24 -8.71 2.30
C VAL A 97 5.57 -9.17 3.60
N PRO A 98 4.79 -10.27 3.57
CA PRO A 98 4.30 -10.86 4.80
C PRO A 98 5.48 -11.50 5.56
N TYR A 99 5.48 -11.37 6.88
CA TYR A 99 6.42 -11.99 7.82
C TYR A 99 7.85 -11.40 7.90
N ASP A 100 8.17 -10.37 7.11
CA ASP A 100 9.52 -9.79 7.08
C ASP A 100 9.45 -8.26 7.19
N MET A 101 10.54 -7.63 7.64
CA MET A 101 10.59 -6.20 7.99
C MET A 101 11.76 -5.50 7.28
N PRO A 102 11.69 -5.31 5.96
CA PRO A 102 12.71 -4.56 5.25
C PRO A 102 12.69 -3.09 5.67
N SER A 103 13.84 -2.42 5.58
CA SER A 103 14.03 -1.07 6.13
C SER A 103 13.06 0.00 5.58
N TRP A 104 12.49 -0.20 4.40
CA TRP A 104 11.51 0.71 3.80
C TRP A 104 10.08 0.49 4.31
N LEU A 105 9.76 -0.69 4.87
CA LEU A 105 8.39 -1.07 5.22
C LEU A 105 7.79 -0.21 6.34
N PRO A 106 8.51 0.12 7.44
CA PRO A 106 7.98 1.00 8.49
C PRO A 106 7.40 2.31 7.94
N ASP A 107 8.16 3.01 7.09
CA ASP A 107 7.73 4.26 6.48
C ASP A 107 6.47 4.10 5.62
N HIS A 108 6.36 2.99 4.88
CA HIS A 108 5.21 2.72 4.02
C HIS A 108 3.95 2.43 4.84
N VAL A 109 4.06 1.62 5.89
CA VAL A 109 2.92 1.27 6.76
C VAL A 109 2.46 2.49 7.56
N THR A 110 3.39 3.32 8.07
CA THR A 110 3.03 4.57 8.76
C THR A 110 2.34 5.55 7.81
N LEU A 111 2.87 5.74 6.61
CA LEU A 111 2.22 6.60 5.61
C LEU A 111 0.83 6.08 5.24
N LEU A 112 0.66 4.76 5.15
CA LEU A 112 -0.63 4.13 4.87
C LEU A 112 -1.66 4.41 5.98
N ALA A 113 -1.25 4.30 7.25
CA ALA A 113 -2.09 4.59 8.40
C ALA A 113 -2.61 6.05 8.40
N CYS A 114 -1.82 7.00 7.91
CA CYS A 114 -2.24 8.40 7.76
C CYS A 114 -3.46 8.62 6.83
N PHE A 115 -3.84 7.63 6.02
CA PHE A 115 -5.04 7.68 5.18
C PHE A 115 -6.30 7.08 5.86
N GLY A 116 -6.22 6.66 7.13
CA GLY A 116 -7.35 6.08 7.87
C GLY A 116 -8.55 7.03 8.06
N GLY A 117 -8.34 8.35 7.98
CA GLY A 117 -9.38 9.37 8.07
C GLY A 117 -10.12 9.67 6.76
N GLU A 118 -9.74 9.05 5.64
CA GLU A 118 -10.35 9.29 4.33
C GLU A 118 -11.78 8.71 4.24
N PRO A 119 -12.65 9.23 3.36
CA PRO A 119 -13.93 8.59 3.10
C PRO A 119 -13.75 7.21 2.42
N SER A 120 -14.80 6.38 2.49
CA SER A 120 -14.89 5.14 1.71
C SER A 120 -14.73 5.44 0.20
N PRO A 121 -14.03 4.59 -0.57
CA PRO A 121 -13.49 3.26 -0.22
C PRO A 121 -12.13 3.28 0.50
N VAL A 122 -11.41 4.41 0.51
CA VAL A 122 -10.02 4.48 0.97
C VAL A 122 -9.84 4.01 2.41
N LYS A 123 -10.70 4.49 3.34
CA LYS A 123 -10.64 4.04 4.74
C LYS A 123 -10.82 2.53 4.89
N SER A 124 -11.75 1.92 4.16
CA SER A 124 -11.96 0.46 4.24
C SER A 124 -10.70 -0.29 3.81
N THR A 125 -10.08 0.14 2.72
CA THR A 125 -8.83 -0.41 2.21
C THR A 125 -7.69 -0.29 3.21
N VAL A 126 -7.49 0.90 3.79
CA VAL A 126 -6.45 1.15 4.80
C VAL A 126 -6.67 0.27 6.02
N THR A 127 -7.88 0.24 6.58
CA THR A 127 -8.20 -0.57 7.76
C THR A 127 -7.93 -2.05 7.52
N LYS A 128 -8.37 -2.59 6.37
CA LYS A 128 -8.11 -3.99 6.00
C LYS A 128 -6.62 -4.28 5.84
N ALA A 129 -5.88 -3.40 5.16
CA ALA A 129 -4.45 -3.58 4.93
C ALA A 129 -3.62 -3.52 6.21
N ILE A 130 -3.92 -2.58 7.12
CA ILE A 130 -3.24 -2.48 8.42
C ILE A 130 -3.56 -3.69 9.30
N ALA A 131 -4.82 -4.17 9.29
CA ALA A 131 -5.19 -5.40 10.00
C ALA A 131 -4.42 -6.62 9.46
N GLU A 132 -4.29 -6.74 8.15
CA GLU A 132 -3.56 -7.83 7.50
C GLU A 132 -2.05 -7.76 7.77
N PHE A 133 -1.47 -6.56 7.74
CA PHE A 133 -0.07 -6.34 8.15
C PHE A 133 0.15 -6.83 9.59
N ARG A 134 -0.69 -6.41 10.54
CA ARG A 134 -0.59 -6.87 11.93
C ARG A 134 -0.72 -8.37 12.08
N ARG A 135 -1.70 -8.95 11.39
CA ARG A 135 -1.96 -10.40 11.42
C ARG A 135 -0.73 -11.19 10.94
N THR A 136 -0.06 -10.72 9.89
CA THR A 136 1.12 -11.39 9.31
C THR A 136 2.41 -11.16 10.08
N HIS A 137 2.48 -10.14 10.94
CA HIS A 137 3.67 -9.81 11.73
C HIS A 137 3.51 -10.10 13.24
N ALA A 138 2.37 -10.66 13.65
CA ALA A 138 2.01 -10.84 15.05
C ALA A 138 3.05 -11.65 15.84
N ASP A 139 3.49 -12.79 15.30
CA ASP A 139 4.40 -13.72 15.98
C ASP A 139 5.80 -13.12 16.18
N THR A 140 6.22 -12.25 15.26
CA THR A 140 7.55 -11.64 15.22
C THR A 140 7.57 -10.18 15.69
N TRP A 141 6.42 -9.65 16.13
CA TRP A 141 6.25 -8.23 16.44
C TRP A 141 7.20 -7.72 17.52
N ASN A 142 7.52 -8.55 18.52
CA ASN A 142 8.40 -8.18 19.62
C ASN A 142 9.80 -7.74 19.17
N VAL A 143 10.27 -8.23 18.02
CA VAL A 143 11.55 -7.84 17.42
C VAL A 143 11.33 -6.82 16.30
N GLN A 144 10.32 -7.02 15.46
CA GLN A 144 10.09 -6.16 14.29
C GLN A 144 9.66 -4.74 14.64
N LYS A 145 9.04 -4.53 15.81
CA LYS A 145 8.67 -3.19 16.29
C LYS A 145 9.89 -2.27 16.47
N ASP A 146 11.09 -2.82 16.69
CA ASP A 146 12.32 -2.05 16.88
C ASP A 146 12.79 -1.38 15.57
N SER A 147 12.20 -1.76 14.43
CA SER A 147 12.42 -1.08 13.15
C SER A 147 11.60 0.22 13.00
N PHE A 148 10.68 0.50 13.93
CA PHE A 148 9.85 1.69 13.93
C PHE A 148 10.37 2.73 14.93
N THR A 149 10.14 4.01 14.64
CA THR A 149 10.27 5.07 15.66
C THR A 149 9.06 5.09 16.59
N GLU A 150 9.18 5.72 17.75
CA GLU A 150 8.09 5.86 18.72
C GLU A 150 6.88 6.58 18.09
N GLU A 151 7.12 7.64 17.32
CA GLU A 151 6.07 8.39 16.62
C GLU A 151 5.37 7.53 15.56
N GLN A 152 6.11 6.66 14.86
CA GLN A 152 5.52 5.74 13.89
C GLN A 152 4.60 4.72 14.55
N LEU A 153 4.99 4.22 15.73
CA LEU A 153 4.18 3.29 16.53
C LEU A 153 2.91 3.95 17.06
N GLU A 154 2.97 5.22 17.48
CA GLU A 154 1.80 6.01 17.89
C GLU A 154 0.78 6.13 16.75
N VAL A 155 1.22 6.53 15.55
CA VAL A 155 0.35 6.63 14.36
C VAL A 155 -0.34 5.30 14.05
N LEU A 156 0.39 4.19 14.20
CA LEU A 156 -0.20 2.86 14.00
C LEU A 156 -1.22 2.54 15.09
N ALA A 157 -0.93 2.81 16.35
CA ALA A 157 -1.83 2.54 17.47
C ALA A 157 -3.20 3.21 17.27
N ASP A 158 -3.22 4.48 16.85
CA ASP A 158 -4.45 5.25 16.63
C ASP A 158 -5.38 4.64 15.59
N THR A 159 -4.82 3.99 14.56
CA THR A 159 -5.59 3.37 13.47
C THR A 159 -6.38 2.14 13.93
N SER A 160 -6.04 1.55 15.09
CA SER A 160 -6.67 0.34 15.66
C SER A 160 -8.07 0.57 16.22
N SER A 161 -8.42 1.82 16.54
CA SER A 161 -9.61 2.18 17.32
C SER A 161 -10.91 2.18 16.50
N SER A 162 -10.88 1.91 15.18
CA SER A 162 -12.02 2.15 14.28
C SER A 162 -12.86 0.92 13.91
N SER A 163 -12.71 -0.21 14.62
CA SER A 163 -13.61 -1.36 14.44
C SER A 163 -14.97 -1.08 15.08
N SER A 164 -16.00 -0.89 14.25
CA SER A 164 -17.38 -0.49 14.62
C SER A 164 -18.10 -1.35 15.68
N TYR A 165 -17.54 -2.50 16.07
CA TYR A 165 -18.12 -3.43 17.04
C TYR A 165 -17.43 -3.39 18.42
N PHE A 166 -16.41 -2.54 18.58
CA PHE A 166 -15.70 -2.31 19.85
C PHE A 166 -16.00 -0.92 20.47
N ALA A 167 -16.99 -0.20 19.95
CA ALA A 167 -17.45 1.09 20.47
C ALA A 167 -18.83 0.97 21.13
#